data_AF-A0A371PY96-F1
#
_entry.id   AF-A0A371PY96-F1
#
_cell.length_a   1.000
_cell.length_b   1.000
_cell.length_c   1.000
_cell.angle_alpha   90.00
_cell.angle_beta   90.00
_cell.angle_gamma   90.00
#
_symmetry.space_group_name_H-M   'P 1'
#
loop_
_entity.id
_entity.type
_entity.pdbx_description
1 polymer ?
#
loop_
_entity_poly.entity_id
_entity_poly.type
_entity_poly.pdbx_seq_one_letter_code
_entity_poly.pdbx_strand_id
1 'polypeptide(L)'
;MESQLARRIRLFRDSGQVRPEIAAFVTDELAALAAEGRPVTEDSAGMLTSHLLMALTRLLDGAPLEAFPTDAAVAEELAGHPEALARARAVAVRADRELGTTLPDSEINFLALHLAVLDKDRTGHPAPVPPAAPPSPAAPPLPLPLPLPAATPRRETP
;
A
#
# COMPACT_ATOMS: atom_id res chain seq x y z
N MET A 1 -24.77 -0.54 -7.56
CA MET A 1 -24.67 0.15 -6.26
C MET A 1 -23.52 1.12 -6.34
N GLU A 2 -23.71 2.31 -5.83
CA GLU A 2 -22.65 3.28 -5.69
C GLU A 2 -21.64 2.85 -4.62
N SER A 3 -20.35 3.06 -4.87
CA SER A 3 -19.30 2.79 -3.89
C SER A 3 -19.33 3.81 -2.75
N GLN A 4 -18.95 3.38 -1.54
CA GLN A 4 -18.83 4.27 -0.39
C GLN A 4 -17.89 5.46 -0.67
N LEU A 5 -16.84 5.22 -1.44
CA LEU A 5 -15.88 6.25 -1.87
C LEU A 5 -16.53 7.33 -2.74
N ALA A 6 -17.34 6.94 -3.74
CA ALA A 6 -18.09 7.89 -4.56
C ALA A 6 -19.09 8.68 -3.72
N ARG A 7 -19.72 8.05 -2.72
CA ARG A 7 -20.58 8.76 -1.76
C ARG A 7 -19.81 9.79 -0.95
N ARG A 8 -18.61 9.46 -0.46
CA ARG A 8 -17.76 10.38 0.28
C ARG A 8 -17.42 11.62 -0.55
N ILE A 9 -16.95 11.43 -1.78
CA ILE A 9 -16.59 12.56 -2.67
C ILE A 9 -17.79 13.48 -2.87
N ARG A 10 -18.99 12.92 -3.09
CA ARG A 10 -20.19 13.75 -3.22
C ARG A 10 -20.59 14.45 -1.94
N LEU A 11 -20.42 13.84 -0.77
CA LEU A 11 -20.69 14.52 0.50
C LEU A 11 -19.79 15.75 0.69
N PHE A 12 -18.50 15.63 0.38
CA PHE A 12 -17.57 16.77 0.44
C PHE A 12 -17.92 17.90 -0.54
N ARG A 13 -18.38 17.53 -1.74
CA ARG A 13 -18.83 18.50 -2.74
C ARG A 13 -20.14 19.16 -2.34
N ASP A 14 -21.13 18.37 -1.96
CA ASP A 14 -22.50 18.83 -1.69
C ASP A 14 -22.56 19.62 -0.37
N SER A 15 -21.62 19.40 0.57
CA SER A 15 -21.45 20.23 1.77
C SER A 15 -20.76 21.58 1.50
N GLY A 16 -20.23 21.78 0.29
CA GLY A 16 -19.44 22.97 -0.06
C GLY A 16 -18.03 22.98 0.53
N GLN A 17 -17.60 21.89 1.17
CA GLN A 17 -16.25 21.78 1.73
C GLN A 17 -15.18 21.60 0.63
N VAL A 18 -15.58 21.17 -0.56
CA VAL A 18 -14.69 21.01 -1.72
C VAL A 18 -15.34 21.59 -2.97
N ARG A 19 -14.55 22.35 -3.75
CA ARG A 19 -14.98 22.91 -5.03
C ARG A 19 -15.27 21.79 -6.06
N PRO A 20 -16.30 21.91 -6.91
CA PRO A 20 -16.66 20.87 -7.88
C PRO A 20 -15.52 20.38 -8.77
N GLU A 21 -14.64 21.28 -9.20
CA GLU A 21 -13.46 20.99 -10.03
C GLU A 21 -12.43 20.12 -9.30
N ILE A 22 -12.25 20.29 -7.99
CA ILE A 22 -11.37 19.44 -7.17
C ILE A 22 -11.99 18.04 -7.04
N ALA A 23 -13.30 17.97 -6.78
CA ALA A 23 -14.00 16.70 -6.67
C ALA A 23 -13.96 15.93 -8.00
N ALA A 24 -14.07 16.62 -9.14
CA ALA A 24 -13.91 16.04 -10.47
C ALA A 24 -12.47 15.53 -10.68
N PHE A 25 -11.48 16.37 -10.40
CA PHE A 25 -10.06 15.99 -10.51
C PHE A 25 -9.71 14.74 -9.71
N VAL A 26 -10.11 14.69 -8.43
CA VAL A 26 -9.84 13.53 -7.57
C VAL A 26 -10.59 12.29 -8.07
N THR A 27 -11.81 12.44 -8.59
CA THR A 27 -12.56 11.32 -9.19
C THR A 27 -11.82 10.75 -10.39
N ASP A 28 -11.27 11.61 -11.25
CA ASP A 28 -10.53 11.20 -12.44
C ASP A 28 -9.19 10.53 -12.08
N GLU A 29 -8.49 11.01 -11.05
CA GLU A 29 -7.28 10.36 -10.54
C GLU A 29 -7.57 8.96 -9.99
N LEU A 30 -8.66 8.80 -9.22
CA LEU A 30 -9.07 7.50 -8.70
C LEU A 30 -9.50 6.55 -9.82
N ALA A 31 -10.19 7.05 -10.84
CA ALA A 31 -10.54 6.27 -12.02
C ALA A 31 -9.30 5.80 -12.79
N ALA A 32 -8.28 6.66 -12.92
CA ALA A 32 -7.00 6.30 -13.52
C ALA A 32 -6.27 5.21 -12.72
N LEU A 33 -6.22 5.33 -11.39
CA LEU A 33 -5.63 4.30 -10.52
C LEU A 33 -6.38 2.95 -10.65
N ALA A 34 -7.70 2.98 -10.74
CA ALA A 34 -8.50 1.77 -10.96
C ALA A 34 -8.22 1.15 -12.34
N ALA A 35 -8.06 1.97 -13.39
CA ALA A 35 -7.71 1.52 -14.74
C ALA A 35 -6.30 0.93 -14.82
N GLU A 36 -5.37 1.39 -13.98
CA GLU A 36 -4.03 0.80 -13.77
C GLU A 36 -4.08 -0.55 -13.01
N GLY A 37 -5.27 -0.99 -12.57
CA GLY A 37 -5.48 -2.25 -11.85
C GLY A 37 -5.23 -2.16 -10.34
N ARG A 38 -5.11 -0.95 -9.78
CA ARG A 38 -5.00 -0.77 -8.32
C ARG A 38 -6.38 -0.94 -7.68
N PRO A 39 -6.47 -1.56 -6.48
CA PRO A 39 -7.73 -1.66 -5.76
C PRO A 39 -8.13 -0.27 -5.27
N VAL A 40 -9.16 0.33 -5.86
CA VAL A 40 -9.70 1.63 -5.44
C VAL A 40 -11.03 1.40 -4.70
N THR A 41 -10.93 1.15 -3.40
CA THR A 41 -12.07 0.96 -2.52
C THR A 41 -12.04 1.98 -1.39
N GLU A 42 -13.08 1.97 -0.56
CA GLU A 42 -13.12 2.79 0.65
C GLU A 42 -11.96 2.45 1.60
N ASP A 43 -11.67 1.16 1.78
CA ASP A 43 -10.62 0.70 2.70
C ASP A 43 -9.22 1.06 2.19
N SER A 44 -8.98 0.95 0.89
CA SER A 44 -7.65 1.16 0.31
C SER A 44 -7.37 2.62 -0.07
N ALA A 45 -8.38 3.34 -0.57
CA ALA A 45 -8.24 4.69 -1.12
C ALA A 45 -9.02 5.75 -0.33
N GLY A 46 -9.76 5.40 0.72
CA GLY A 46 -10.58 6.34 1.49
C GLY A 46 -9.77 7.45 2.15
N MET A 47 -8.63 7.10 2.75
CA MET A 47 -7.73 8.08 3.38
C MET A 47 -7.09 8.99 2.33
N LEU A 48 -6.52 8.40 1.27
CA LEU A 48 -5.93 9.12 0.14
C LEU A 48 -6.91 10.12 -0.47
N THR A 49 -8.15 9.67 -0.70
CA THR A 49 -9.20 10.51 -1.29
C THR A 49 -9.52 11.70 -0.39
N SER A 50 -9.68 11.47 0.90
CA SER A 50 -9.99 12.54 1.86
C SER A 50 -8.84 13.54 1.95
N HIS A 51 -7.60 13.05 1.96
CA HIS A 51 -6.40 13.90 1.95
C HIS A 51 -6.31 14.76 0.70
N LEU A 52 -6.39 14.16 -0.49
CA LEU A 52 -6.29 14.90 -1.75
C LEU A 52 -7.35 15.98 -1.87
N LEU A 53 -8.60 15.67 -1.52
CA LEU A 53 -9.69 16.66 -1.50
C LEU A 53 -9.34 17.85 -0.59
N MET A 54 -8.81 17.61 0.61
CA MET A 54 -8.48 18.66 1.57
C MET A 54 -7.22 19.44 1.24
N ALA A 55 -6.16 18.77 0.79
CA ALA A 55 -4.91 19.39 0.40
C ALA A 55 -5.10 20.32 -0.81
N LEU A 56 -5.83 19.86 -1.83
CA LEU A 56 -6.12 20.66 -3.02
C LEU A 56 -7.05 21.85 -2.69
N THR A 57 -8.05 21.66 -1.82
CA THR A 57 -8.89 22.78 -1.36
C THR A 57 -8.04 23.85 -0.66
N ARG A 58 -7.21 23.46 0.31
CA ARG A 58 -6.35 24.40 1.03
C ARG A 58 -5.41 25.15 0.10
N LEU A 59 -4.78 24.44 -0.84
CA LEU A 59 -3.89 25.05 -1.82
C LEU A 59 -4.61 26.09 -2.69
N LEU A 60 -5.81 25.77 -3.17
CA LEU A 60 -6.61 26.70 -3.98
C LEU A 60 -7.16 27.89 -3.19
N ASP A 61 -7.37 27.70 -1.89
CA ASP A 61 -7.75 28.78 -0.97
C ASP A 61 -6.54 29.63 -0.55
N GLY A 62 -5.33 29.30 -1.01
CA GLY A 62 -4.09 29.98 -0.64
C GLY A 62 -3.68 29.75 0.82
N ALA A 63 -4.28 28.74 1.48
CA ALA A 63 -3.93 28.37 2.84
C ALA A 63 -2.59 27.61 2.85
N PRO A 64 -1.71 27.88 3.83
CA PRO A 64 -0.49 27.12 3.97
C PRO A 64 -0.83 25.66 4.24
N LEU A 65 -0.15 24.77 3.53
CA LEU A 65 -0.10 23.37 3.90
C LEU A 65 0.95 23.20 4.99
N GLU A 66 0.64 22.34 5.96
CA GLU A 66 1.63 21.94 6.95
C GLU A 66 2.76 21.22 6.22
N ALA A 67 3.99 21.69 6.42
CA ALA A 67 5.16 21.01 5.91
C ALA A 67 5.25 19.65 6.60
N PHE A 68 4.88 18.60 5.89
CA PHE A 68 5.13 17.24 6.36
C PHE A 68 6.65 17.08 6.40
N PRO A 69 7.26 16.84 7.59
CA PRO A 69 8.70 16.66 7.67
C PRO A 69 9.05 15.46 6.81
N THR A 70 9.73 15.74 5.70
CA THR A 70 10.25 14.70 4.82
C THR A 70 11.56 14.22 5.42
N ASP A 71 11.45 13.59 6.59
CA ASP A 71 12.61 13.08 7.31
C ASP A 71 13.26 11.95 6.52
N ALA A 72 14.52 11.64 6.84
CA ALA A 72 15.29 10.59 6.17
C ALA A 72 14.53 9.25 6.08
N ALA A 73 13.70 8.94 7.08
CA ALA A 73 12.85 7.75 7.10
C ALA A 73 11.80 7.71 5.98
N VAL A 74 11.19 8.86 5.64
CA VAL A 74 10.23 8.96 4.52
C VAL A 74 10.95 8.78 3.19
N ALA A 75 12.11 9.41 3.04
CA ALA A 75 12.93 9.26 1.83
C ALA A 75 13.39 7.80 1.63
N GLU A 76 13.75 7.12 2.72
CA GLU A 76 14.15 5.71 2.71
C GLU A 76 12.98 4.79 2.32
N GLU A 77 11.79 4.97 2.91
CA GLU A 77 10.60 4.20 2.51
C GLU A 77 10.27 4.43 1.03
N LEU A 78 10.31 5.68 0.56
CA LEU A 78 10.02 6.02 -0.83
C LEU A 78 11.08 5.50 -1.81
N ALA A 79 12.32 5.27 -1.38
CA ALA A 79 13.34 4.63 -2.20
C ALA A 79 12.94 3.19 -2.59
N GLY A 80 12.16 2.51 -1.75
CA GLY A 80 11.55 1.21 -2.05
C GLY A 80 10.35 1.27 -3.00
N HIS A 81 9.83 2.46 -3.29
CA HIS A 81 8.59 2.68 -4.04
C HIS A 81 8.72 3.75 -5.15
N PRO A 82 9.65 3.60 -6.11
CA PRO A 82 9.90 4.61 -7.15
C PRO A 82 8.69 4.84 -8.07
N GLU A 83 7.89 3.81 -8.34
CA GLU A 83 6.66 3.94 -9.15
C GLU A 83 5.62 4.83 -8.46
N ALA A 84 5.46 4.68 -7.15
CA ALA A 84 4.53 5.48 -6.36
C ALA A 84 4.94 6.96 -6.35
N LEU A 85 6.24 7.24 -6.20
CA LEU A 85 6.77 8.59 -6.28
C LEU A 85 6.62 9.21 -7.68
N ALA A 86 6.89 8.44 -8.74
CA ALA A 86 6.68 8.90 -10.11
C ALA A 86 5.21 9.24 -10.38
N ARG A 87 4.28 8.40 -9.91
CA ARG A 87 2.84 8.65 -10.07
C ARG A 87 2.38 9.86 -9.26
N ALA A 88 2.88 10.05 -8.03
CA ALA A 88 2.60 11.23 -7.23
C ALA A 88 3.04 12.53 -7.94
N ARG A 89 4.23 12.53 -8.54
CA ARG A 89 4.70 13.65 -9.36
C ARG A 89 3.81 13.89 -10.58
N ALA A 90 3.32 12.84 -11.22
CA ALA A 90 2.39 12.96 -12.34
C ALA A 90 1.06 13.61 -11.91
N VAL A 91 0.51 13.25 -10.74
CA VAL A 91 -0.66 13.93 -10.15
C VAL A 91 -0.36 15.41 -9.93
N ALA A 92 0.80 15.74 -9.34
CA ALA A 92 1.17 17.14 -9.08
C ALA A 92 1.25 17.98 -10.38
N VAL A 93 1.84 17.43 -11.44
CA VAL A 93 1.88 18.10 -12.76
C VAL A 93 0.48 18.30 -13.34
N ARG A 94 -0.41 17.32 -13.17
CA ARG A 94 -1.80 17.46 -13.61
C ARG A 94 -2.57 18.47 -12.79
N ALA A 95 -2.39 18.50 -11.48
CA ALA A 95 -3.02 19.48 -10.60
C ALA A 95 -2.58 20.91 -10.95
N ASP A 96 -1.29 21.10 -11.26
CA ASP A 96 -0.77 22.38 -11.74
C ASP A 96 -1.44 22.81 -13.05
N ARG A 97 -1.54 21.89 -14.01
CA ARG A 97 -2.16 22.15 -15.31
C ARG A 97 -3.68 22.38 -15.26
N GLU A 98 -4.41 21.58 -14.48
CA GLU A 98 -5.87 21.54 -14.49
C GLU A 98 -6.49 22.48 -13.46
N LEU A 99 -5.85 22.64 -12.31
CA LEU A 99 -6.34 23.47 -11.19
C LEU A 99 -5.54 24.75 -11.00
N GLY A 100 -4.37 24.89 -11.65
CA GLY A 100 -3.49 26.05 -11.47
C GLY A 100 -2.79 26.06 -10.11
N THR A 101 -2.58 24.87 -9.52
CA THR A 101 -1.96 24.75 -8.19
C THR A 101 -0.75 23.83 -8.18
N THR A 102 0.36 24.33 -7.64
CA THR A 102 1.59 23.57 -7.50
C THR A 102 1.62 22.89 -6.14
N LEU A 103 1.64 21.55 -6.12
CA LEU A 103 1.81 20.80 -4.88
C LEU A 103 3.26 20.93 -4.39
N PRO A 104 3.48 21.24 -3.10
CA PRO A 104 4.82 21.25 -2.53
C PRO A 104 5.38 19.82 -2.42
N ASP A 105 6.70 19.68 -2.35
CA ASP A 105 7.38 18.37 -2.30
C ASP A 105 6.89 17.51 -1.12
N SER A 106 6.56 18.11 0.02
CA SER A 106 6.00 17.40 1.18
C SER A 106 4.70 16.68 0.84
N GLU A 107 3.82 17.30 0.05
CA GLU A 107 2.56 16.68 -0.40
C GLU A 107 2.81 15.60 -1.45
N ILE A 108 3.78 15.82 -2.35
CA ILE A 108 4.17 14.82 -3.34
C ILE A 108 4.67 13.55 -2.63
N ASN A 109 5.50 13.71 -1.61
CA ASN A 109 6.04 12.58 -0.85
C ASN A 109 4.93 11.88 -0.04
N PHE A 110 4.02 12.63 0.57
CA PHE A 110 2.89 12.07 1.28
C PHE A 110 1.93 11.30 0.35
N LEU A 111 1.62 11.86 -0.81
CA LEU A 111 0.85 11.19 -1.86
C LEU A 111 1.55 9.91 -2.32
N ALA A 112 2.88 9.95 -2.48
CA ALA A 112 3.67 8.78 -2.85
C ALA A 112 3.57 7.66 -1.79
N LEU A 113 3.56 8.00 -0.49
CA LEU A 113 3.37 7.00 0.57
C LEU A 113 2.00 6.32 0.48
N HIS A 114 0.93 7.07 0.22
CA HIS A 114 -0.39 6.48 0.03
C HIS A 114 -0.47 5.57 -1.19
N LEU A 115 0.15 5.99 -2.30
CA LEU A 115 0.22 5.18 -3.50
C LEU A 115 1.05 3.91 -3.27
N ALA A 116 2.11 3.96 -2.47
CA ALA A 116 2.90 2.80 -2.09
C ALA A 116 2.09 1.78 -1.29
N VAL A 117 1.21 2.23 -0.37
CA VAL A 117 0.29 1.34 0.35
C VAL A 117 -0.71 0.68 -0.61
N LEU A 118 -1.30 1.44 -1.52
CA LEU A 118 -2.18 0.92 -2.56
C LEU A 118 -1.49 -0.12 -3.47
N ASP A 119 -0.20 0.07 -3.76
CA ASP A 119 0.60 -0.87 -4.55
C ASP A 119 0.96 -2.15 -3.78
N LYS A 120 1.08 -2.10 -2.46
CA LYS A 120 1.22 -3.30 -1.60
C LYS A 120 -0.02 -4.18 -1.69
N ASP A 121 -1.21 -3.57 -1.72
CA ASP A 121 -2.48 -4.30 -1.90
C ASP A 121 -2.68 -4.83 -3.32
N ARG A 122 -2.08 -4.18 -4.34
CA ARG A 122 -2.05 -4.65 -5.74
C ARG A 122 -1.21 -5.92 -5.89
N THR A 123 -0.08 -5.98 -5.20
CA THR A 123 0.92 -7.06 -5.36
C THR A 123 0.67 -8.26 -4.46
N GLY A 124 -0.24 -8.17 -3.47
CA GLY A 124 -0.53 -9.26 -2.54
C GLY A 124 0.77 -9.85 -1.99
N HIS A 125 1.49 -9.13 -1.13
CA HIS A 125 2.72 -9.69 -0.58
C HIS A 125 2.39 -10.97 0.24
N PRO A 126 3.09 -12.11 0.07
CA PRO A 126 3.20 -13.06 1.18
C PRO A 126 3.72 -12.28 2.40
N ALA A 127 3.18 -12.58 3.57
CA ALA A 127 3.46 -11.92 4.85
C ALA A 127 4.94 -11.49 5.02
N PRO A 128 5.24 -10.43 5.81
CA PRO A 128 6.61 -10.09 6.17
C PRO A 128 7.33 -11.36 6.62
N VAL A 129 8.51 -11.62 6.04
CA VAL A 129 9.37 -12.70 6.53
C VAL A 129 9.52 -12.50 8.04
N PRO A 130 9.08 -13.46 8.88
CA PRO A 130 9.30 -13.33 10.31
C PRO A 130 10.82 -13.21 10.53
N PRO A 131 11.28 -12.50 11.58
CA PRO A 131 12.70 -12.50 11.93
C PRO A 131 13.16 -13.95 11.98
N ALA A 132 14.28 -14.24 11.32
CA ALA A 132 14.82 -15.58 11.17
C ALA A 132 14.62 -16.37 12.47
N ALA A 133 13.83 -17.44 12.39
CA ALA A 133 13.60 -18.31 13.53
C ALA A 133 14.97 -18.69 14.13
N PRO A 134 15.12 -18.68 15.47
CA PRO A 134 16.35 -19.19 16.06
C PRO A 134 16.61 -20.60 15.52
N PRO A 135 17.87 -20.98 15.27
CA PRO A 135 18.18 -22.29 14.70
C PRO A 135 17.48 -23.36 15.53
N SER A 136 16.66 -24.18 14.86
CA SER A 136 15.99 -25.32 15.47
C SER A 136 17.02 -26.14 16.26
N PRO A 137 16.70 -26.59 17.50
CA PRO A 137 17.60 -27.47 18.22
C PRO A 137 17.83 -28.73 17.40
N ALA A 138 19.10 -29.12 17.29
CA ALA A 138 19.54 -30.28 16.54
C ALA A 138 18.64 -31.49 16.82
N ALA A 139 18.22 -32.16 15.74
CA ALA A 139 17.44 -33.38 15.82
C ALA A 139 18.15 -34.40 16.74
N PRO A 140 17.43 -35.09 17.64
CA PRO A 140 18.03 -36.15 18.45
C PRO A 140 18.52 -37.28 17.54
N PRO A 141 19.62 -37.97 17.91
CA PRO A 141 20.18 -39.04 17.10
C PRO A 141 19.16 -40.18 16.91
N LEU A 142 19.17 -40.76 15.71
CA LEU A 142 18.33 -41.90 15.33
C LEU A 142 18.53 -43.07 16.31
N PRO A 143 17.46 -43.80 16.69
CA PRO A 143 17.59 -44.98 17.53
C PRO A 143 18.37 -46.09 16.80
N LEU A 144 19.21 -46.79 17.56
CA LEU A 144 20.00 -47.93 17.09
C LEU A 144 19.08 -49.03 16.51
N PRO A 145 19.51 -49.75 15.47
CA PRO A 145 18.72 -50.84 14.90
C PRO A 145 18.52 -51.98 15.90
N LEU A 146 17.29 -52.48 15.96
CA LEU A 146 16.91 -53.65 16.76
C LEU A 146 17.66 -54.91 16.27
N PRO A 147 18.04 -55.83 17.18
CA PRO A 147 18.69 -57.08 16.79
C PRO A 147 17.73 -58.01 16.03
N LEU A 148 18.24 -58.63 14.97
CA LEU A 148 17.58 -59.67 14.18
C LEU A 148 17.16 -60.87 15.03
N PRO A 149 16.01 -61.52 14.77
CA PRO A 149 15.61 -62.72 15.48
C PRO A 149 16.51 -63.91 15.12
N ALA A 150 16.83 -64.71 16.15
CA ALA A 150 17.64 -65.92 16.02
C ALA A 150 16.98 -66.97 15.11
N ALA A 151 17.80 -67.57 14.25
CA ALA A 151 17.41 -68.67 13.37
C ALA A 151 16.99 -69.91 14.19
N THR A 152 15.81 -70.44 13.88
CA THR A 152 15.29 -71.71 14.40
C THR A 152 16.16 -72.87 13.89
N PRO A 153 16.62 -73.81 14.74
CA PRO A 153 17.31 -74.99 14.25
C PRO A 153 16.32 -75.94 13.55
N ARG A 154 16.69 -76.38 12.34
CA ARG A 154 16.05 -77.50 11.65
C ARG A 154 16.23 -78.75 12.51
N ARG A 155 15.13 -79.37 12.93
CA ARG A 155 15.15 -80.75 13.44
C ARG A 155 15.39 -81.69 12.28
N GLU A 156 16.57 -82.29 12.25
CA GLU A 156 16.81 -83.56 11.57
C GLU A 156 16.05 -84.65 12.33
N THR A 157 15.26 -85.45 11.61
CA THR A 157 14.76 -86.74 12.09
C THR A 157 15.45 -87.84 11.28
N PRO A 158 15.98 -88.89 11.92
CA PRO A 158 16.46 -90.09 11.24
C PRO A 158 15.32 -90.93 10.65
#